data_AF-A0A934HGT7-F1
#
_entry.id   AF-A0A934HGT7-F1
#
_cell.length_a   1.000
_cell.length_b   1.000
_cell.length_c   1.000
_cell.angle_alpha   90.00
_cell.angle_beta   90.00
_cell.angle_gamma   90.00
#
_symmetry.space_group_name_H-M   'P 1'
#
loop_
_entity.id
_entity.type
_entity.pdbx_description
1 polymer ?
#
loop_
_entity_poly.entity_id
_entity_poly.type
_entity_poly.pdbx_seq_one_letter_code
_entity_poly.pdbx_strand_id
1 'polypeptide(L)'
;MADLRQLLENLRQQIEALPASATASEITQLESEARSLLAQTKNTQFEAEARALFTELAQHSAPPTAETATVRGLLRRARIRMEIAGDEDDIDEAIDILAQALDHDPNNPETFDLLNQAAERSPHLALKVRGLL
;
A
#
# COMPACT_ATOMS: atom_id res chain seq x y z
N MET A 1 -33.38 3.00 3.39
CA MET A 1 -32.47 3.11 2.23
C MET A 1 -31.25 3.85 2.74
N ALA A 2 -30.05 3.29 2.62
CA ALA A 2 -28.85 4.01 3.06
C ALA A 2 -28.72 5.27 2.20
N ASP A 3 -28.59 6.43 2.84
CA ASP A 3 -28.43 7.69 2.13
C ASP A 3 -27.16 7.63 1.29
N LEU A 4 -27.23 8.01 0.01
CA LEU A 4 -26.07 8.06 -0.90
C LEU A 4 -24.88 8.82 -0.27
N ARG A 5 -25.20 9.83 0.54
CA ARG A 5 -24.24 10.59 1.33
C ARG A 5 -23.45 9.71 2.31
N GLN A 6 -24.11 8.80 3.00
CA GLN A 6 -23.46 7.89 3.95
C GLN A 6 -22.57 6.87 3.23
N LEU A 7 -23.00 6.40 2.05
CA LEU A 7 -22.20 5.49 1.23
C LEU A 7 -20.94 6.18 0.67
N LEU A 8 -21.06 7.45 0.24
CA LEU A 8 -19.90 8.23 -0.20
C LEU A 8 -18.91 8.51 0.93
N GLU A 9 -19.41 8.84 2.12
CA GLU A 9 -18.57 9.03 3.30
C GLU A 9 -17.83 7.74 3.68
N ASN A 10 -18.51 6.59 3.65
CA ASN A 10 -17.86 5.29 3.89
C ASN A 10 -16.78 4.99 2.85
N LEU A 11 -17.06 5.20 1.55
CA LEU A 11 -16.09 4.99 0.49
C LEU A 11 -14.88 5.90 0.68
N ARG A 12 -15.10 7.17 1.03
CA ARG A 12 -14.03 8.13 1.31
C ARG A 12 -13.15 7.65 2.47
N GLN A 13 -13.74 7.21 3.57
CA GLN A 13 -12.97 6.70 4.72
C GLN A 13 -12.16 5.46 4.35
N GLN A 14 -12.69 4.58 3.50
CA GLN A 14 -11.96 3.41 3.02
C GLN A 14 -10.79 3.80 2.10
N ILE A 15 -10.96 4.81 1.25
CA ILE A 15 -9.89 5.35 0.41
C ILE A 15 -8.80 6.01 1.26
N GLU A 16 -9.17 6.84 2.25
CA GLU A 16 -8.21 7.48 3.16
C GLU A 16 -7.48 6.46 4.06
N ALA A 17 -8.12 5.32 4.36
CA ALA A 17 -7.53 4.23 5.15
C ALA A 17 -6.72 3.21 4.32
N LEU A 18 -6.68 3.34 2.99
CA LEU A 18 -5.90 2.43 2.14
C LEU A 18 -4.41 2.57 2.46
N PRO A 19 -3.74 1.50 2.91
CA PRO A 19 -2.30 1.54 3.09
C PRO A 19 -1.59 1.65 1.73
N ALA A 20 -0.38 2.23 1.69
CA ALA A 20 0.45 2.22 0.48
C ALA A 20 0.72 0.79 -0.03
N SER A 21 0.68 -0.20 0.88
CA SER A 21 0.83 -1.62 0.57
C SER A 21 -0.45 -2.31 0.07
N ALA A 22 -1.57 -1.59 -0.05
CA ALA A 22 -2.89 -2.16 -0.35
C ALA A 22 -2.86 -3.01 -1.61
N THR A 23 -3.30 -4.25 -1.50
CA THR A 23 -3.24 -5.23 -2.58
C THR A 23 -4.09 -4.79 -3.77
N ALA A 24 -3.73 -5.28 -4.96
CA ALA A 24 -4.52 -5.02 -6.16
C ALA A 24 -5.98 -5.50 -5.99
N SER A 25 -6.23 -6.56 -5.20
CA SER A 25 -7.58 -7.06 -4.93
C SER A 25 -8.41 -6.07 -4.10
N GLU A 26 -7.82 -5.47 -3.06
CA GLU A 26 -8.49 -4.47 -2.21
C GLU A 26 -8.85 -3.22 -3.03
N ILE A 27 -7.92 -2.74 -3.85
CA ILE A 27 -8.14 -1.59 -4.73
C ILE A 27 -9.24 -1.91 -5.76
N THR A 28 -9.22 -3.10 -6.38
CA THR A 28 -10.23 -3.52 -7.36
C THR A 28 -11.62 -3.64 -6.73
N GLN A 29 -11.70 -4.09 -5.47
CA GLN A 29 -12.95 -4.17 -4.72
C GLN A 29 -13.54 -2.77 -4.49
N LEU A 30 -12.73 -1.83 -4.02
CA LEU A 30 -13.15 -0.44 -3.84
C LEU A 30 -13.55 0.20 -5.18
N GLU A 31 -12.87 -0.12 -6.27
CA GLU A 31 -13.20 0.42 -7.60
C GLU A 31 -14.57 -0.04 -8.06
N SER A 32 -14.92 -1.30 -7.78
CA SER A 32 -16.24 -1.84 -8.09
C SER A 32 -17.35 -1.13 -7.31
N GLU A 33 -17.09 -0.82 -6.03
CA GLU A 33 -18.02 -0.08 -5.16
C GLU A 33 -18.17 1.37 -5.61
N ALA A 34 -17.05 2.05 -5.87
CA ALA A 34 -17.02 3.42 -6.39
C ALA A 34 -17.75 3.53 -7.74
N ARG A 35 -17.59 2.56 -8.64
CA ARG A 35 -18.32 2.51 -9.92
C ARG A 35 -19.83 2.32 -9.72
N SER A 36 -20.24 1.49 -8.77
CA SER A 36 -21.64 1.30 -8.41
C SER A 36 -22.24 2.60 -7.83
N LEU A 37 -21.51 3.29 -6.95
CA LEU A 37 -21.94 4.56 -6.37
C LEU A 37 -22.01 5.69 -7.40
N LEU A 38 -21.07 5.76 -8.34
CA LEU A 38 -21.11 6.69 -9.46
C LEU A 38 -22.38 6.50 -10.31
N ALA A 39 -22.78 5.25 -10.55
CA ALA A 39 -24.01 4.96 -11.28
C ALA A 39 -25.27 5.39 -10.52
N GLN A 40 -25.28 5.20 -9.19
CA GLN A 40 -26.40 5.57 -8.31
C GLN A 40 -26.52 7.08 -8.07
N THR A 41 -25.40 7.80 -8.08
CA THR A 41 -25.33 9.25 -7.87
C THR A 41 -25.54 10.07 -9.15
N LYS A 42 -25.66 9.40 -10.30
CA LYS A 42 -25.87 10.05 -11.60
C LYS A 42 -27.13 10.92 -11.59
N ASN A 43 -27.03 12.15 -12.08
CA ASN A 43 -28.08 13.18 -12.06
C ASN A 43 -28.51 13.61 -10.65
N THR A 44 -27.68 13.37 -9.63
CA THR A 44 -27.90 13.90 -8.27
C THR A 44 -26.84 14.95 -7.95
N GLN A 45 -27.05 15.73 -6.89
CA GLN A 45 -26.06 16.69 -6.39
C GLN A 45 -24.73 16.05 -5.96
N PHE A 46 -24.71 14.73 -5.73
CA PHE A 46 -23.54 13.99 -5.26
C PHE A 46 -22.67 13.43 -6.39
N GLU A 47 -23.06 13.59 -7.66
CA GLU A 47 -22.32 13.05 -8.80
C GLU A 47 -20.88 13.57 -8.88
N ALA A 48 -20.68 14.86 -8.60
CA ALA A 48 -19.36 15.48 -8.63
C ALA A 48 -18.43 14.89 -7.56
N GLU A 49 -18.97 14.64 -6.36
CA GLU A 49 -18.24 14.04 -5.24
C GLU A 49 -17.89 12.58 -5.54
N ALA A 50 -18.85 11.78 -6.02
CA ALA A 50 -18.60 10.40 -6.42
C ALA A 50 -17.54 10.30 -7.53
N ARG A 51 -17.55 11.24 -8.48
CA ARG A 51 -16.56 11.30 -9.56
C ARG A 51 -15.16 11.66 -9.04
N ALA A 52 -15.06 12.54 -8.05
CA ALA A 52 -13.80 12.88 -7.42
C ALA A 52 -13.19 11.66 -6.72
N LEU A 53 -13.98 10.98 -5.87
CA LEU A 53 -13.54 9.77 -5.16
C LEU A 53 -13.12 8.65 -6.14
N PHE A 54 -13.87 8.46 -7.23
CA PHE A 54 -13.51 7.48 -8.26
C PHE A 54 -12.18 7.83 -8.95
N THR A 55 -11.92 9.12 -9.18
CA THR A 55 -10.67 9.57 -9.80
C THR A 55 -9.48 9.39 -8.88
N GLU A 56 -9.64 9.68 -7.59
CA GLU A 56 -8.64 9.45 -6.55
C GLU A 56 -8.29 7.96 -6.45
N LEU A 57 -9.29 7.10 -6.37
CA LEU A 57 -9.09 5.65 -6.34
C LEU A 57 -8.42 5.12 -7.62
N ALA A 58 -8.74 5.69 -8.78
CA ALA A 58 -8.09 5.35 -10.04
C ALA A 58 -6.60 5.73 -10.09
N GLN A 59 -6.17 6.73 -9.31
CA GLN A 59 -4.74 7.04 -9.15
C GLN A 59 -4.02 5.97 -8.31
N HIS A 60 -4.71 5.38 -7.34
CA HIS A 60 -4.20 4.23 -6.58
C HIS A 60 -4.17 2.94 -7.39
N SER A 61 -5.09 2.77 -8.35
CA SER A 61 -5.19 1.59 -9.21
C SER A 61 -4.37 1.68 -10.50
N ALA A 62 -3.86 2.87 -10.83
CA ALA A 62 -3.02 3.07 -12.00
C ALA A 62 -1.95 1.98 -12.02
N PRO A 63 -1.77 1.28 -13.16
CA PRO A 63 -0.84 0.17 -13.22
C PRO A 63 0.49 0.68 -12.69
N PRO A 64 1.05 0.03 -11.66
CA PRO A 64 2.29 0.47 -11.09
C PRO A 64 3.27 0.60 -12.25
N THR A 65 3.98 1.72 -12.32
CA THR A 65 5.11 1.81 -13.25
C THR A 65 5.98 0.57 -13.05
N ALA A 66 6.72 0.13 -14.08
CA ALA A 66 7.55 -1.07 -13.96
C ALA A 66 8.45 -1.03 -12.70
N GLU A 67 8.88 0.18 -12.34
CA GLU A 67 9.63 0.50 -11.12
C GLU A 67 8.81 0.29 -9.84
N THR A 68 7.59 0.85 -9.76
CA THR A 68 6.67 0.62 -8.63
C THR A 68 6.29 -0.87 -8.48
N ALA A 69 6.14 -1.61 -9.57
CA ALA A 69 5.82 -3.04 -9.52
C ALA A 69 6.99 -3.85 -8.94
N THR A 70 8.22 -3.48 -9.31
CA THR A 70 9.45 -4.06 -8.74
C THR A 70 9.55 -3.80 -7.24
N VAL A 71 9.35 -2.55 -6.80
CA VAL A 71 9.37 -2.18 -5.37
C VAL A 71 8.34 -2.99 -4.58
N ARG A 72 7.09 -3.08 -5.07
CA ARG A 72 6.05 -3.90 -4.42
C ARG A 72 6.41 -5.38 -4.35
N GLY A 73 7.05 -5.91 -5.40
CA GLY A 73 7.55 -7.29 -5.43
C GLY A 73 8.69 -7.55 -4.44
N LEU A 74 9.56 -6.56 -4.21
CA LEU A 74 10.61 -6.61 -3.18
C LEU A 74 9.99 -6.57 -1.78
N LEU A 75 9.14 -5.60 -1.50
CA LEU A 75 8.45 -5.44 -0.20
C LEU A 75 7.67 -6.70 0.21
N ARG A 76 6.93 -7.30 -0.73
CA ARG A 76 6.22 -8.55 -0.48
C ARG A 76 7.16 -9.70 -0.09
N ARG A 77 8.30 -9.83 -0.77
CA ARG A 77 9.28 -10.89 -0.46
C ARG A 77 9.94 -10.67 0.90
N ALA A 78 10.31 -9.44 1.23
CA ALA A 78 10.86 -9.08 2.53
C ALA A 78 9.88 -9.42 3.66
N ARG A 79 8.61 -9.02 3.55
CA ARG A 79 7.57 -9.35 4.54
C ARG A 79 7.41 -10.85 4.75
N ILE A 80 7.31 -11.62 3.67
CA ILE A 80 7.16 -13.07 3.76
C ILE A 80 8.32 -13.71 4.54
N ARG A 81 9.56 -13.26 4.33
CA ARG A 81 10.73 -13.77 5.07
C ARG A 81 10.68 -13.38 6.54
N MET A 82 10.34 -12.13 6.84
CA MET A 82 10.20 -11.64 8.21
C MET A 82 9.07 -12.32 9.00
N GLU A 83 7.97 -12.72 8.32
CA GLU A 83 6.78 -13.31 8.98
C GLU A 83 6.78 -14.85 9.02
N ILE A 84 7.18 -15.52 7.94
CA ILE A 84 7.00 -16.97 7.80
C ILE A 84 8.25 -17.75 8.24
N ALA A 85 9.43 -17.20 7.94
CA ALA A 85 10.68 -17.92 8.10
C ALA A 85 11.40 -17.43 9.36
N GLY A 86 11.49 -16.10 9.52
CA GLY A 86 11.56 -15.40 10.81
C GLY A 86 12.79 -15.67 11.69
N ASP A 87 13.75 -16.46 11.21
CA ASP A 87 15.05 -16.60 11.84
C ASP A 87 15.97 -15.42 11.47
N GLU A 88 17.12 -15.33 12.14
CA GLU A 88 18.02 -14.20 11.97
C GLU A 88 18.60 -14.12 10.53
N ASP A 89 18.81 -15.25 9.87
CA ASP A 89 19.31 -15.33 8.50
C ASP A 89 18.24 -14.86 7.50
N ASP A 90 16.98 -15.27 7.68
CA ASP A 90 15.86 -14.82 6.86
C ASP A 90 15.59 -13.31 6.99
N ILE A 91 15.76 -12.78 8.21
CA ILE A 91 15.64 -11.34 8.45
C ILE A 91 16.84 -10.59 7.85
N ASP A 92 18.05 -11.13 7.92
CA ASP A 92 19.23 -10.55 7.28
C ASP A 92 19.06 -10.47 5.75
N GLU A 93 18.53 -11.54 5.15
CA GLU A 93 18.16 -11.58 3.74
C GLU A 93 16.98 -10.64 3.39
N ALA A 94 16.04 -10.45 4.31
CA ALA A 94 14.95 -9.48 4.13
C ALA A 94 15.49 -8.04 4.10
N ILE A 95 16.50 -7.72 4.91
CA ILE A 95 17.18 -6.41 4.89
C ILE A 95 17.85 -6.19 3.53
N ASP A 96 18.50 -7.19 2.94
CA ASP A 96 19.13 -7.06 1.62
C ASP A 96 18.11 -6.85 0.49
N ILE A 97 16.90 -7.42 0.63
CA ILE A 97 15.78 -7.14 -0.27
C ILE A 97 15.25 -5.71 -0.09
N LEU A 98 15.15 -5.23 1.15
CA LEU A 98 14.70 -3.87 1.45
C LEU A 98 15.73 -2.82 0.99
N ALA A 99 17.02 -3.12 1.05
CA ALA A 99 18.07 -2.28 0.48
C ALA A 99 17.87 -2.09 -1.05
N GLN A 100 17.57 -3.17 -1.78
CA GLN A 100 17.22 -3.08 -3.20
C GLN A 100 15.94 -2.26 -3.44
N ALA A 101 14.98 -2.30 -2.52
CA ALA A 101 13.77 -1.48 -2.62
C ALA A 101 14.10 0.02 -2.46
N LEU A 102 15.02 0.37 -1.56
CA LEU A 102 15.54 1.74 -1.42
C LEU A 102 16.28 2.23 -2.66
N ASP A 103 17.04 1.36 -3.34
CA ASP A 103 17.73 1.72 -4.58
C ASP A 103 16.74 2.15 -5.70
N HIS A 104 15.53 1.58 -5.69
CA HIS A 104 14.46 1.92 -6.63
C HIS A 104 13.59 3.09 -6.16
N ASP A 105 13.28 3.17 -4.86
CA ASP A 105 12.48 4.24 -4.27
C ASP A 105 13.05 4.63 -2.89
N PRO A 106 13.99 5.57 -2.84
CA PRO A 106 14.68 5.96 -1.60
C PRO A 106 13.77 6.59 -0.55
N ASN A 107 12.58 7.07 -0.95
CA ASN A 107 11.66 7.77 -0.06
C ASN A 107 10.45 6.90 0.31
N ASN A 108 10.51 5.59 0.05
CA ASN A 108 9.39 4.69 0.27
C ASN A 108 9.14 4.46 1.77
N PRO A 109 8.03 4.96 2.35
CA PRO A 109 7.77 4.89 3.79
C PRO A 109 7.65 3.43 4.29
N GLU A 110 7.07 2.55 3.47
CA GLU A 110 6.89 1.14 3.82
C GLU A 110 8.23 0.40 3.93
N THR A 111 9.21 0.79 3.10
CA THR A 111 10.58 0.22 3.16
C THR A 111 11.25 0.60 4.47
N PHE A 112 11.12 1.86 4.90
CA PHE A 112 11.64 2.33 6.19
C PHE A 112 10.98 1.63 7.38
N ASP A 113 9.66 1.46 7.35
CA ASP A 113 8.93 0.78 8.42
C ASP A 113 9.38 -0.68 8.59
N LEU A 114 9.57 -1.40 7.48
CA LEU A 114 10.05 -2.78 7.51
C LEU A 114 11.52 -2.89 7.95
N LEU A 115 12.38 -1.95 7.53
CA LEU A 115 13.76 -1.88 7.99
C LEU A 115 13.84 -1.64 9.51
N ASN A 116 13.02 -0.75 10.04
CA ASN A 116 12.96 -0.52 11.49
C ASN A 116 12.47 -1.78 12.23
N GLN A 117 11.45 -2.47 11.72
CA GLN A 117 10.99 -3.74 12.29
C GLN A 117 12.07 -4.83 12.26
N ALA A 118 12.90 -4.88 11.21
CA ALA A 118 14.03 -5.80 11.13
C ALA A 118 15.14 -5.43 12.14
N ALA A 119 15.42 -4.14 12.32
CA ALA A 119 16.40 -3.65 13.29
C ALA A 119 16.04 -4.00 14.74
N GLU A 120 14.75 -4.08 15.08
CA GLU A 120 14.30 -4.46 16.42
C GLU A 120 14.56 -5.93 16.77
N ARG A 121 14.85 -6.77 15.78
CA ARG A 121 15.02 -8.23 15.97
C ARG A 121 16.34 -8.58 16.64
N SER A 122 17.43 -7.91 16.27
CA SER A 122 18.74 -8.12 16.92
C SER A 122 19.64 -6.89 16.81
N PRO A 123 20.57 -6.70 17.77
CA PRO A 123 21.56 -5.62 17.69
C PRO A 123 22.45 -5.68 16.44
N HIS A 124 22.67 -6.89 15.90
CA HIS A 124 23.45 -7.09 14.68
C HIS A 124 22.70 -6.53 13.46
N LEU A 125 21.44 -6.91 13.31
CA LEU A 125 20.55 -6.43 12.25
C LEU A 125 20.34 -4.91 12.34
N ALA A 126 20.24 -4.36 13.55
CA ALA A 126 20.16 -2.91 13.76
C ALA A 126 21.36 -2.15 13.19
N LEU A 127 22.58 -2.70 13.31
CA LEU A 127 23.79 -2.10 12.73
C LEU A 127 23.75 -2.13 11.19
N LYS A 128 23.24 -3.22 10.61
CA LYS A 128 23.07 -3.35 9.16
C LYS A 128 22.08 -2.32 8.62
N VAL A 129 20.91 -2.21 9.25
CA VAL A 129 19.87 -1.22 8.89
C VAL A 129 20.40 0.21 9.00
N ARG A 130 21.15 0.53 10.06
CA ARG A 130 21.77 1.86 10.23
C ARG A 130 22.78 2.20 9.13
N GLY A 131 23.34 1.21 8.44
CA GLY A 131 24.20 1.44 7.27
C GLY A 131 23.43 1.83 6.01
N LEU A 132 22.11 1.64 5.98
CA LEU A 132 21.23 1.88 4.83
C LEU A 132 20.41 3.18 4.96
N LEU A 133 20.33 3.75 6.17
CA LEU A 133 19.59 4.99 6.50
C LEU A 133 20.55 6.18 6.63
#